data_AF-A0A9E2D6S8-F1
#
_entry.id   AF-A0A9E2D6S8-F1
#
_cell.length_a   1.000
_cell.length_b   1.000
_cell.length_c   1.000
_cell.angle_alpha   90.00
_cell.angle_beta   90.00
_cell.angle_gamma   90.00
#
_symmetry.space_group_name_H-M   'P 1'
#
loop_
_entity.id
_entity.type
_entity.pdbx_description
1 polymer ?
#
loop_
_entity_poly.entity_id
_entity_poly.type
_entity_poly.pdbx_seq_one_letter_code
_entity_poly.pdbx_strand_id
1 'polypeptide(L)'
;MKFWIVVLFFSGCLMLACKSNKQETEQLPLRTDELPVTESTDLENANLKPYSWVTETTVNKMPGGKAHSGQYVSVVDSVSFASYGFREKFGNIAPFSPASVNFSGWVYLLEPNKDAKVILATAESLNKDLYLTKPIGSDTMSLNTWHHFAVEFKLDQQFEPNARLSIYAFGGKKRACFDDFTITFK
;
A
#
# COMPACT_ATOMS: atom_id res chain seq x y z
N MET A 1 -77.70 40.03 -24.80
CA MET A 1 -77.68 40.08 -26.27
C MET A 1 -77.53 38.66 -26.82
N LYS A 2 -78.26 38.36 -27.90
CA LYS A 2 -78.35 37.08 -28.63
C LYS A 2 -77.36 37.04 -29.83
N PHE A 3 -77.26 35.85 -30.44
CA PHE A 3 -76.73 35.44 -31.76
C PHE A 3 -75.23 35.04 -31.78
N TRP A 4 -74.82 33.77 -31.93
CA TRP A 4 -74.97 32.70 -32.97
C TRP A 4 -74.03 32.83 -34.20
N ILE A 5 -73.34 31.69 -34.53
CA ILE A 5 -72.92 31.19 -35.88
C ILE A 5 -71.68 31.88 -36.50
N VAL A 6 -70.67 31.28 -37.18
CA VAL A 6 -70.32 29.97 -37.81
C VAL A 6 -68.85 30.13 -38.31
N VAL A 7 -67.85 29.25 -38.08
CA VAL A 7 -67.50 27.92 -38.68
C VAL A 7 -66.31 27.97 -39.69
N LEU A 8 -65.43 26.96 -39.56
CA LEU A 8 -64.41 26.37 -40.49
C LEU A 8 -63.15 27.21 -40.84
N PHE A 9 -61.94 26.67 -41.10
CA PHE A 9 -61.54 25.44 -41.82
C PHE A 9 -60.18 24.89 -41.31
N PHE A 10 -60.12 23.54 -41.24
CA PHE A 10 -59.08 22.59 -41.67
C PHE A 10 -57.56 22.70 -41.38
N SER A 11 -57.03 21.47 -41.26
CA SER A 11 -55.68 21.01 -41.61
C SER A 11 -54.64 21.17 -40.49
N GLY A 12 -54.02 20.13 -39.95
CA GLY A 12 -53.67 18.82 -40.53
C GLY A 12 -52.15 18.65 -40.41
N CYS A 13 -51.70 17.89 -39.41
CA CYS A 13 -50.40 17.21 -39.32
C CYS A 13 -50.51 16.25 -38.12
N LEU A 14 -51.01 15.02 -38.32
CA LEU A 14 -50.25 13.83 -38.70
C LEU A 14 -48.93 13.62 -37.92
N MET A 15 -49.02 12.61 -37.05
CA MET A 15 -48.00 11.59 -36.73
C MET A 15 -46.85 12.07 -35.82
N LEU A 16 -46.34 11.31 -34.84
CA LEU A 16 -46.10 9.88 -34.79
C LEU A 16 -46.11 9.36 -33.34
N ALA A 17 -46.80 8.24 -33.16
CA ALA A 17 -46.49 7.09 -32.33
C ALA A 17 -45.50 7.27 -31.15
N CYS A 18 -46.05 7.10 -29.94
CA CYS A 18 -45.33 6.60 -28.78
C CYS A 18 -44.63 5.27 -29.11
N LYS A 19 -43.29 5.23 -29.00
CA LYS A 19 -42.56 4.01 -28.67
C LYS A 19 -41.86 4.23 -27.34
N SER A 20 -42.39 3.56 -26.32
CA SER A 20 -41.75 3.39 -25.02
C SER A 20 -40.40 2.73 -25.23
N ASN A 21 -39.32 3.48 -25.00
CA ASN A 21 -38.00 2.92 -24.83
C ASN A 21 -37.81 2.73 -23.32
N LYS A 22 -37.91 1.47 -22.86
CA LYS A 22 -37.38 1.10 -21.55
C LYS A 22 -35.88 1.34 -21.62
N GLN A 23 -35.40 2.38 -20.93
CA GLN A 23 -33.97 2.49 -20.62
C GLN A 23 -33.65 1.37 -19.64
N GLU A 24 -33.15 0.29 -20.18
CA GLU A 24 -32.29 -0.64 -19.47
C GLU A 24 -31.11 0.20 -18.97
N THR A 25 -31.09 0.48 -17.67
CA THR A 25 -29.93 1.13 -17.05
C THR A 25 -28.80 0.12 -17.16
N GLU A 26 -27.97 0.30 -18.18
CA GLU A 26 -26.69 -0.36 -18.34
C GLU A 26 -25.92 -0.08 -17.06
N GLN A 27 -25.91 -1.04 -16.13
CA GLN A 27 -25.00 -1.01 -15.00
C GLN A 27 -23.62 -1.01 -15.63
N LEU A 28 -22.95 0.15 -15.60
CA LEU A 28 -21.51 0.23 -15.76
C LEU A 28 -20.92 -0.93 -14.96
N PRO A 29 -20.16 -1.85 -15.57
CA PRO A 29 -19.50 -2.88 -14.79
C PRO A 29 -18.67 -2.15 -13.74
N LEU A 30 -18.89 -2.50 -12.46
CA LEU A 30 -18.03 -2.06 -11.37
C LEU A 30 -16.65 -2.66 -11.65
N ARG A 31 -15.86 -1.95 -12.46
CA ARG A 31 -14.49 -2.32 -12.75
C ARG A 31 -13.66 -1.74 -11.62
N THR A 32 -13.50 -2.51 -10.56
CA THR A 32 -12.46 -2.27 -9.55
C THR A 32 -11.37 -3.34 -9.70
N ASP A 33 -10.89 -3.53 -10.93
CA ASP A 33 -9.56 -4.12 -11.13
C ASP A 33 -8.55 -2.96 -11.07
N GLU A 34 -8.48 -2.30 -9.92
CA GLU A 34 -7.35 -1.42 -9.65
C GLU A 34 -6.14 -2.31 -9.42
N LEU A 35 -5.14 -2.16 -10.30
CA LEU A 35 -3.91 -2.94 -10.23
C LEU A 35 -3.23 -2.70 -8.88
N PRO A 36 -2.54 -3.72 -8.33
CA PRO A 36 -1.88 -3.57 -7.04
C PRO A 36 -0.87 -2.42 -7.07
N VAL A 37 -0.94 -1.55 -6.08
CA VAL A 37 -0.01 -0.42 -5.93
C VAL A 37 1.30 -0.97 -5.38
N THR A 38 2.43 -0.69 -6.04
CA THR A 38 3.74 -1.18 -5.64
C THR A 38 4.74 -0.03 -5.52
N GLU A 39 5.43 0.02 -4.39
CA GLU A 39 6.49 0.98 -4.11
C GLU A 39 7.78 0.21 -3.77
N SER A 40 8.92 0.75 -4.18
CA SER A 40 10.23 0.11 -3.94
C SER A 40 11.33 1.11 -3.65
N THR A 41 12.36 0.69 -2.91
CA THR A 41 13.56 1.47 -2.68
C THR A 41 14.80 0.58 -2.60
N ASP A 42 15.87 1.02 -3.26
CA ASP A 42 17.23 0.47 -3.21
C ASP A 42 18.12 1.24 -2.21
N LEU A 43 17.54 2.15 -1.43
CA LEU A 43 18.19 2.97 -0.40
C LEU A 43 19.26 3.98 -0.87
N GLU A 44 19.71 3.92 -2.12
CA GLU A 44 20.76 4.79 -2.67
C GLU A 44 20.40 6.28 -2.63
N ASN A 45 19.10 6.57 -2.69
CA ASN A 45 18.55 7.92 -2.71
C ASN A 45 17.61 8.21 -1.53
N ALA A 46 17.80 7.52 -0.39
CA ALA A 46 16.93 7.67 0.79
C ALA A 46 16.75 9.12 1.26
N ASN A 47 17.76 9.97 1.08
CA ASN A 47 17.72 11.39 1.44
C ASN A 47 16.97 12.29 0.42
N LEU A 48 16.67 11.77 -0.78
CA LEU A 48 16.02 12.52 -1.87
C LEU A 48 14.50 12.28 -1.97
N LYS A 49 13.97 11.33 -1.18
CA LYS A 49 12.54 11.04 -0.88
C LYS A 49 11.53 10.93 -2.05
N PRO A 50 10.77 9.84 -2.10
CA PRO A 50 9.31 9.89 -1.97
C PRO A 50 8.93 10.16 -0.51
N TYR A 51 7.89 10.96 -0.25
CA TYR A 51 7.48 11.37 1.10
C TYR A 51 7.14 10.22 2.07
N SER A 52 6.87 9.04 1.52
CA SER A 52 6.32 7.91 2.27
C SER A 52 7.39 6.99 2.87
N TRP A 53 8.65 7.07 2.46
CA TRP A 53 9.73 6.30 3.09
C TRP A 53 10.38 7.13 4.22
N VAL A 54 10.65 6.49 5.36
CA VAL A 54 11.06 7.15 6.61
C VAL A 54 12.15 6.36 7.34
N THR A 55 12.80 7.01 8.30
CA THR A 55 13.87 6.45 9.15
C THR A 55 15.22 6.42 8.42
N GLU A 56 15.49 7.48 7.67
CA GLU A 56 16.70 7.72 6.85
C GLU A 56 17.99 7.59 7.67
N THR A 57 17.93 7.88 8.98
CA THR A 57 19.05 7.78 9.91
C THR A 57 19.61 6.35 10.04
N THR A 58 18.87 5.34 9.63
CA THR A 58 19.35 3.94 9.61
C THR A 58 20.03 3.56 8.30
N VAL A 59 19.91 4.39 7.26
CA VAL A 59 20.53 4.14 5.96
C VAL A 59 21.99 4.53 6.01
N ASN A 60 22.86 3.54 5.88
CA ASN A 60 24.30 3.68 5.98
C ASN A 60 24.99 2.86 4.89
N LYS A 61 26.22 3.22 4.51
CA LYS A 61 27.02 2.35 3.63
C LYS A 61 27.19 0.98 4.28
N MET A 62 27.10 -0.09 3.47
CA MET A 62 27.22 -1.46 3.97
C MET A 62 28.53 -1.65 4.75
N PRO A 63 28.47 -2.06 6.02
CA PRO A 63 29.66 -2.31 6.82
C PRO A 63 30.39 -3.56 6.33
N GLY A 64 31.65 -3.42 5.94
CA GLY A 64 32.56 -4.55 5.71
C GLY A 64 32.23 -5.42 4.49
N GLY A 65 31.46 -4.91 3.52
CA GLY A 65 31.08 -5.69 2.35
C GLY A 65 30.33 -4.88 1.29
N LYS A 66 29.59 -5.58 0.44
CA LYS A 66 28.68 -4.99 -0.55
C LYS A 66 27.24 -5.11 -0.04
N ALA A 67 26.47 -4.04 -0.24
CA ALA A 67 25.02 -4.08 -0.13
C ALA A 67 24.44 -5.13 -1.10
N HIS A 68 23.17 -5.49 -0.93
CA HIS A 68 22.54 -6.42 -1.87
C HIS A 68 22.48 -5.78 -3.26
N SER A 69 22.08 -4.50 -3.31
CA SER A 69 22.26 -3.63 -4.48
C SER A 69 22.95 -2.32 -4.06
N GLY A 70 23.68 -1.68 -4.98
CA GLY A 70 24.32 -0.39 -4.69
C GLY A 70 25.39 -0.43 -3.58
N GLN A 71 25.32 0.53 -2.65
CA GLN A 71 26.26 0.74 -1.56
C GLN A 71 25.60 0.87 -0.18
N TYR A 72 24.32 1.24 -0.13
CA TYR A 72 23.64 1.59 1.11
C TYR A 72 22.70 0.48 1.57
N VAL A 73 22.58 0.35 2.89
CA VAL A 73 21.69 -0.60 3.55
C VAL A 73 21.02 0.09 4.73
N SER A 74 19.86 -0.39 5.13
CA SER A 74 19.29 -0.03 6.43
C SER A 74 19.91 -0.91 7.51
N VAL A 75 20.71 -0.30 8.38
CA VAL A 75 21.35 -0.99 9.50
C VAL A 75 20.47 -0.83 10.74
N VAL A 76 20.13 -1.96 11.35
CA VAL A 76 19.47 -1.99 12.65
C VAL A 76 20.34 -2.69 13.69
N ASP A 77 20.13 -2.32 14.95
CA ASP A 77 20.82 -2.89 16.11
C ASP A 77 20.00 -2.68 17.40
N SER A 78 20.66 -2.73 18.56
CA SER A 78 20.04 -2.51 19.87
C SER A 78 19.58 -1.07 20.12
N VAL A 79 20.09 -0.10 19.37
CA VAL A 79 19.76 1.33 19.46
C VAL A 79 18.75 1.70 18.38
N SER A 80 19.08 1.39 17.13
CA SER A 80 18.25 1.64 15.95
C SER A 80 17.50 0.37 15.59
N PHE A 81 16.42 0.06 16.30
CA PHE A 81 15.79 -1.26 16.19
C PHE A 81 14.85 -1.44 14.98
N ALA A 82 14.43 -0.34 14.33
CA ALA A 82 13.54 -0.34 13.18
C ALA A 82 14.30 0.10 11.93
N SER A 83 14.11 -0.61 10.81
CA SER A 83 14.74 -0.29 9.54
C SER A 83 14.16 0.99 8.92
N TYR A 84 14.76 1.40 7.80
CA TYR A 84 14.09 2.22 6.80
C TYR A 84 12.77 1.55 6.44
N GLY A 85 11.70 2.33 6.39
CA GLY A 85 10.36 1.78 6.34
C GLY A 85 9.40 2.67 5.61
N PHE A 86 8.23 2.14 5.30
CA PHE A 86 7.18 2.85 4.61
C PHE A 86 6.14 3.35 5.62
N ARG A 87 5.72 4.60 5.48
CA ARG A 87 4.73 5.26 6.31
C ARG A 87 3.90 6.22 5.48
N GLU A 88 2.62 5.91 5.32
CA GLU A 88 1.71 6.71 4.50
C GLU A 88 0.26 6.59 4.97
N LYS A 89 -0.57 7.57 4.61
CA LYS A 89 -2.02 7.50 4.79
C LYS A 89 -2.64 6.56 3.76
N PHE A 90 -3.65 5.78 4.17
CA PHE A 90 -4.33 4.87 3.24
C PHE A 90 -4.88 5.57 1.99
N GLY A 91 -5.48 6.76 2.13
CA GLY A 91 -6.01 7.52 1.00
C GLY A 91 -4.95 8.06 0.02
N ASN A 92 -3.67 8.04 0.40
CA ASN A 92 -2.56 8.37 -0.50
C ASN A 92 -1.98 7.12 -1.19
N ILE A 93 -2.22 5.93 -0.64
CA ILE A 93 -1.75 4.65 -1.19
C ILE A 93 -2.69 4.19 -2.30
N ALA A 94 -3.99 4.12 -2.00
CA ALA A 94 -5.03 3.63 -2.90
C ALA A 94 -6.36 4.31 -2.55
N PRO A 95 -7.31 4.42 -3.50
CA PRO A 95 -8.62 5.02 -3.24
C PRO A 95 -9.48 4.17 -2.29
N PHE A 96 -9.15 2.89 -2.11
CA PHE A 96 -9.78 1.98 -1.16
C PHE A 96 -8.74 1.35 -0.23
N SER A 97 -9.19 0.92 0.95
CA SER A 97 -8.33 0.17 1.88
C SER A 97 -7.92 -1.17 1.24
N PRO A 98 -6.62 -1.48 1.15
CA PRO A 98 -6.16 -2.76 0.62
C PRO A 98 -6.61 -3.92 1.53
N ALA A 99 -6.90 -5.06 0.92
CA ALA A 99 -7.19 -6.32 1.59
C ALA A 99 -5.92 -7.02 2.09
N SER A 100 -4.78 -6.81 1.42
CA SER A 100 -3.49 -7.27 1.94
C SER A 100 -2.31 -6.36 1.60
N VAL A 101 -1.28 -6.48 2.43
CA VAL A 101 0.01 -5.80 2.25
C VAL A 101 1.11 -6.84 2.21
N ASN A 102 1.79 -6.91 1.08
CA ASN A 102 2.99 -7.70 0.92
C ASN A 102 4.21 -6.82 1.13
N PHE A 103 5.16 -7.28 1.94
CA PHE A 103 6.43 -6.60 2.14
C PHE A 103 7.57 -7.60 1.99
N SER A 104 8.54 -7.24 1.16
CA SER A 104 9.70 -8.06 0.86
C SER A 104 10.96 -7.24 0.78
N GLY A 105 12.09 -7.93 0.82
CA GLY A 105 13.41 -7.36 0.63
C GLY A 105 14.47 -8.38 0.96
N TRP A 106 15.67 -7.87 1.23
CA TRP A 106 16.83 -8.70 1.55
C TRP A 106 17.32 -8.42 2.96
N VAL A 107 17.78 -9.47 3.64
CA VAL A 107 18.35 -9.40 4.98
C VAL A 107 19.72 -10.06 5.01
N TYR A 108 20.66 -9.41 5.71
CA TYR A 108 21.98 -9.92 6.02
C TYR A 108 22.15 -9.99 7.54
N LEU A 109 22.28 -11.20 8.07
CA LEU A 109 22.43 -11.45 9.50
C LEU A 109 23.90 -11.70 9.86
N LEU A 110 24.39 -10.97 10.85
CA LEU A 110 25.75 -11.15 11.40
C LEU A 110 25.77 -12.15 12.56
N GLU A 111 24.61 -12.37 13.19
CA GLU A 111 24.42 -13.24 14.34
C GLU A 111 23.03 -13.91 14.29
N PRO A 112 22.85 -15.08 14.94
CA PRO A 112 21.55 -15.75 14.97
C PRO A 112 20.47 -14.87 15.58
N ASN A 113 19.34 -14.70 14.90
CA ASN A 113 18.36 -13.68 15.27
C ASN A 113 16.90 -14.13 15.10
N LYS A 114 16.42 -14.99 15.99
CA LYS A 114 15.03 -15.49 15.99
C LYS A 114 13.93 -14.44 16.11
N ASP A 115 14.29 -13.27 16.65
CA ASP A 115 13.35 -12.20 16.94
C ASP A 115 13.23 -11.20 15.76
N ALA A 116 13.96 -11.43 14.67
CA ALA A 116 13.85 -10.66 13.44
C ALA A 116 12.49 -10.88 12.76
N LYS A 117 11.81 -9.78 12.46
CA LYS A 117 10.43 -9.78 11.97
C LYS A 117 10.12 -8.51 11.20
N VAL A 118 9.04 -8.55 10.43
CA VAL A 118 8.40 -7.36 9.88
C VAL A 118 7.26 -6.96 10.80
N ILE A 119 7.11 -5.66 11.02
CA ILE A 119 6.03 -5.07 11.80
C ILE A 119 5.17 -4.23 10.84
N LEU A 120 3.87 -4.45 10.86
CA LEU A 120 2.87 -3.55 10.27
C LEU A 120 2.06 -2.94 11.41
N ALA A 121 2.01 -1.63 11.47
CA ALA A 121 1.22 -0.88 12.43
C ALA A 121 0.29 0.08 11.69
N THR A 122 -0.93 0.23 12.20
CA THR A 122 -1.84 1.31 11.77
C THR A 122 -2.14 2.20 12.96
N ALA A 123 -2.24 3.50 12.71
CA ALA A 123 -2.73 4.47 13.68
C ALA A 123 -4.03 5.10 13.15
N GLU A 124 -5.13 4.85 13.85
CA GLU A 124 -6.41 5.52 13.60
C GLU A 124 -6.51 6.78 14.48
N SER A 125 -7.28 7.79 14.03
CA SER A 125 -7.41 9.03 14.77
C SER A 125 -8.16 8.89 16.11
N LEU A 126 -8.81 7.75 16.40
CA LEU A 126 -9.79 7.63 17.50
C LEU A 126 -9.90 6.25 18.18
N ASN A 127 -8.78 5.57 18.53
CA ASN A 127 -8.69 4.50 19.57
C ASN A 127 -8.54 3.03 19.14
N LYS A 128 -8.12 2.70 17.92
CA LYS A 128 -7.68 1.32 17.61
C LYS A 128 -6.41 1.33 16.76
N ASP A 129 -5.28 1.05 17.41
CA ASP A 129 -4.04 0.74 16.71
C ASP A 129 -4.04 -0.75 16.37
N LEU A 130 -3.92 -1.09 15.09
CA LEU A 130 -3.61 -2.46 14.69
C LEU A 130 -2.10 -2.64 14.73
N TYR A 131 -1.63 -3.73 15.34
CA TYR A 131 -0.21 -4.08 15.37
C TYR A 131 -0.04 -5.55 15.01
N LEU A 132 0.48 -5.80 13.81
CA LEU A 132 0.74 -7.13 13.29
C LEU A 132 2.24 -7.36 13.13
N THR A 133 2.68 -8.59 13.40
CA THR A 133 4.07 -9.00 13.16
C THR A 133 4.15 -10.30 12.40
N LYS A 134 5.14 -10.42 11.50
CA LYS A 134 5.46 -11.67 10.80
C LYS A 134 6.96 -11.95 10.91
N PRO A 135 7.37 -13.17 11.33
CA PRO A 135 8.79 -13.52 11.39
C PRO A 135 9.41 -13.50 9.99
N ILE A 136 10.68 -13.13 9.89
CA ILE A 136 11.43 -13.13 8.63
C ILE A 136 12.00 -14.54 8.30
N GLY A 137 11.86 -15.51 9.21
CA GLY A 137 12.37 -16.88 9.01
C GLY A 137 13.87 -17.00 9.27
N SER A 138 14.41 -16.11 10.11
CA SER A 138 15.84 -15.95 10.40
C SER A 138 16.50 -17.13 11.11
N ASP A 139 15.73 -18.02 11.74
CA ASP A 139 16.26 -19.16 12.51
C ASP A 139 16.99 -20.20 11.67
N THR A 140 16.66 -20.28 10.38
CA THR A 140 17.25 -21.24 9.45
C THR A 140 18.20 -20.57 8.45
N MET A 141 18.37 -19.26 8.52
CA MET A 141 19.22 -18.50 7.59
C MET A 141 20.69 -18.68 7.95
N SER A 142 21.53 -18.90 6.93
CA SER A 142 22.98 -18.84 7.11
C SER A 142 23.40 -17.40 7.43
N LEU A 143 24.37 -17.27 8.34
CA LEU A 143 24.95 -15.96 8.65
C LEU A 143 25.82 -15.47 7.49
N ASN A 144 26.05 -14.16 7.47
CA ASN A 144 26.94 -13.48 6.54
C ASN A 144 26.58 -13.67 5.05
N THR A 145 25.31 -13.92 4.77
CA THR A 145 24.76 -14.11 3.42
C THR A 145 23.46 -13.32 3.29
N TRP A 146 23.19 -12.80 2.09
CA TRP A 146 21.92 -12.15 1.78
C TRP A 146 20.82 -13.20 1.58
N HIS A 147 19.71 -13.04 2.31
CA HIS A 147 18.52 -13.87 2.18
C HIS A 147 17.34 -12.99 1.80
N HIS A 148 16.55 -13.45 0.83
CA HIS A 148 15.29 -12.80 0.52
C HIS A 148 14.24 -13.16 1.56
N PHE A 149 13.47 -12.16 2.00
CA PHE A 149 12.30 -12.37 2.84
C PHE A 149 11.07 -11.78 2.16
N ALA A 150 9.93 -12.42 2.39
CA ALA A 150 8.64 -11.92 1.96
C ALA A 150 7.58 -12.31 2.98
N VAL A 151 6.75 -11.34 3.36
CA VAL A 151 5.64 -11.54 4.29
C VAL A 151 4.38 -10.91 3.73
N GLU A 152 3.24 -11.54 4.03
CA GLU A 152 1.91 -11.02 3.72
C GLU A 152 1.14 -10.76 5.02
N PHE A 153 0.55 -9.57 5.09
CA PHE A 153 -0.39 -9.18 6.12
C PHE A 153 -1.77 -9.06 5.51
N LYS A 154 -2.72 -9.86 6.01
CA LYS A 154 -4.14 -9.69 5.69
C LYS A 154 -4.71 -8.57 6.56
N LEU A 155 -5.48 -7.69 5.95
CA LEU A 155 -6.15 -6.57 6.60
C LEU A 155 -7.65 -6.90 6.68
N ASP A 156 -8.07 -7.46 7.81
CA ASP A 156 -9.45 -7.96 7.99
C ASP A 156 -10.47 -6.84 8.31
N GLN A 157 -10.04 -5.58 8.28
CA GLN A 157 -10.88 -4.40 8.51
C GLN A 157 -10.60 -3.32 7.47
N GLN A 158 -11.58 -2.47 7.22
CA GLN A 158 -11.41 -1.29 6.39
C GLN A 158 -10.79 -0.16 7.22
N PHE A 159 -9.85 0.56 6.63
CA PHE A 159 -9.23 1.72 7.23
C PHE A 159 -9.74 3.02 6.63
N GLU A 160 -9.95 4.02 7.48
CA GLU A 160 -10.27 5.38 7.04
C GLU A 160 -9.15 5.95 6.17
N PRO A 161 -9.44 6.77 5.14
CA PRO A 161 -8.41 7.33 4.26
C PRO A 161 -7.33 8.14 4.99
N ASN A 162 -7.64 8.70 6.16
CA ASN A 162 -6.70 9.48 6.98
C ASN A 162 -5.87 8.61 7.95
N ALA A 163 -6.23 7.33 8.15
CA ALA A 163 -5.49 6.41 8.97
C ALA A 163 -4.11 6.17 8.34
N ARG A 164 -3.09 6.03 9.19
CA ARG A 164 -1.70 5.92 8.75
C ARG A 164 -1.24 4.48 8.89
N LEU A 165 -0.72 3.92 7.82
CA LEU A 165 0.02 2.66 7.81
C LEU A 165 1.51 2.94 8.06
N SER A 166 2.17 2.06 8.80
CA SER A 166 3.62 2.02 8.94
C SER A 166 4.11 0.57 8.86
N ILE A 167 5.14 0.32 8.08
CA ILE A 167 5.71 -1.02 7.91
C ILE A 167 7.22 -0.95 7.76
N TYR A 168 7.91 -1.82 8.49
CA TYR A 168 9.37 -1.85 8.57
C TYR A 168 9.86 -3.21 9.07
N ALA A 169 11.12 -3.51 8.82
CA ALA A 169 11.80 -4.66 9.39
C ALA A 169 12.38 -4.30 10.78
N PHE A 170 12.33 -5.25 11.70
CA PHE A 170 12.81 -5.13 13.08
C PHE A 170 13.90 -6.16 13.33
N GLY A 171 15.05 -5.68 13.80
CA GLY A 171 16.25 -6.51 14.00
C GLY A 171 16.30 -7.30 15.29
N GLY A 172 15.23 -7.42 16.08
CA GLY A 172 15.30 -8.20 17.33
C GLY A 172 16.26 -7.61 18.38
N LYS A 173 16.61 -6.32 18.26
CA LYS A 173 17.71 -5.66 19.01
C LYS A 173 19.11 -6.26 18.76
N LYS A 174 19.26 -7.00 17.67
CA LYS A 174 20.51 -7.58 17.18
C LYS A 174 20.90 -6.92 15.87
N ARG A 175 22.18 -6.99 15.52
CA ARG A 175 22.65 -6.30 14.32
C ARG A 175 22.20 -7.04 13.06
N ALA A 176 21.51 -6.34 12.17
CA ALA A 176 21.10 -6.82 10.87
C ALA A 176 21.17 -5.69 9.83
N CYS A 177 21.44 -6.05 8.59
CA CYS A 177 21.36 -5.11 7.46
C CYS A 177 20.20 -5.54 6.57
N PHE A 178 19.40 -4.57 6.12
CA PHE A 178 18.29 -4.78 5.21
C PHE A 178 18.43 -3.93 3.97
N ASP A 179 17.92 -4.43 2.85
CA ASP A 179 18.10 -3.78 1.55
C ASP A 179 16.97 -4.14 0.57
N ASP A 180 16.86 -3.37 -0.52
CA ASP A 180 15.95 -3.58 -1.65
C ASP A 180 14.50 -3.87 -1.22
N PHE A 181 13.90 -2.93 -0.50
CA PHE A 181 12.53 -3.09 -0.04
C PHE A 181 11.53 -2.93 -1.17
N THR A 182 10.52 -3.79 -1.16
CA THR A 182 9.33 -3.69 -2.01
C THR A 182 8.09 -3.86 -1.15
N ILE A 183 7.11 -2.99 -1.35
CA ILE A 183 5.79 -3.09 -0.75
C ILE A 183 4.74 -3.12 -1.84
N THR A 184 3.78 -4.04 -1.71
CA THR A 184 2.66 -4.17 -2.63
C THR A 184 1.35 -4.18 -1.86
N PHE A 185 0.43 -3.31 -2.24
CA PHE A 185 -0.93 -3.20 -1.71
C PHE A 185 -1.90 -3.87 -2.69
N LYS A 186 -2.76 -4.74 -2.18
CA LYS A 186 -3.73 -5.51 -2.96
C LYS A 186 -5.13 -5.38 -2.38
#